data_AF-A0A1G3V7T8-F1
#
_entry.id   AF-A0A1G3V7T8-F1
#
_cell.length_a   1.000
_cell.length_b   1.000
_cell.length_c   1.000
_cell.angle_alpha   90.00
_cell.angle_beta   90.00
_cell.angle_gamma   90.00
#
_symmetry.space_group_name_H-M   'P 1'
#
loop_
_entity.id
_entity.type
_entity.pdbx_description
1 polymer ?
#
loop_
_entity_poly.entity_id
_entity_poly.type
_entity_poly.pdbx_seq_one_letter_code
_entity_poly.pdbx_strand_id
1 'polypeptide(L)'
;MMPRRIEIVETISILALAALVIHFVWEAKWLVWLAAGLLVLALKPNPLANLIAGLWLKLSEHIGNFMSKVILSLVFFLLLTPLAALYRLFNHEMTKSFFDRTSTTTFHAARVPGKEDFKNPW
;
A
#
# COMPACT_ATOMS: atom_id res chain seq x y z
N MET A 1 6.00 9.46 22.00
CA MET A 1 4.82 8.90 22.69
C MET A 1 5.24 7.54 23.23
N MET A 2 5.34 7.33 24.55
CA MET A 2 5.69 6.01 25.07
C MET A 2 4.48 5.07 24.87
N PRO A 3 4.65 3.89 24.25
CA PRO A 3 3.55 2.96 24.05
C PRO A 3 2.96 2.53 25.40
N ARG A 4 1.63 2.35 25.44
CA ARG A 4 0.97 1.90 26.68
C ARG A 4 1.41 0.48 26.99
N ARG A 5 1.50 0.14 28.27
CA ARG A 5 1.96 -1.19 28.72
C ARG A 5 1.17 -2.34 28.08
N ILE A 6 -0.12 -2.15 27.84
CA ILE A 6 -0.99 -3.13 27.18
C ILE A 6 -0.51 -3.39 25.74
N GLU A 7 -0.22 -2.33 24.98
CA GLU A 7 0.24 -2.42 23.58
C GLU A 7 1.60 -3.15 23.46
N ILE A 8 2.49 -2.95 24.45
CA ILE A 8 3.79 -3.66 24.52
C ILE A 8 3.57 -5.15 24.77
N VAL A 9 2.71 -5.51 25.73
CA VAL A 9 2.41 -6.92 26.06
C VAL A 9 1.74 -7.61 24.88
N GLU A 10 0.78 -6.95 24.22
CA GLU A 10 0.13 -7.47 23.01
C GLU A 10 1.15 -7.72 21.90
N THR A 11 2.02 -6.75 21.62
CA THR A 11 3.04 -6.87 20.56
C THR A 11 4.00 -8.04 20.83
N ILE A 12 4.49 -8.17 22.06
CA ILE A 12 5.40 -9.27 22.44
C ILE A 12 4.67 -10.62 22.42
N SER A 13 3.40 -10.65 22.82
CA SER A 13 2.58 -11.87 22.76
C SER A 13 2.33 -12.31 21.31
N ILE A 14 2.05 -11.36 20.39
CA ILE A 14 1.92 -11.64 18.96
C ILE A 14 3.25 -12.15 18.38
N LEU A 15 4.39 -11.55 18.76
CA LEU A 15 5.72 -12.04 18.37
C LEU A 15 6.01 -13.45 18.87
N ALA A 16 5.65 -13.74 20.13
CA ALA A 16 5.79 -15.08 20.70
C ALA A 16 4.88 -16.10 20.00
N LEU A 17 3.63 -15.72 19.70
CA LEU A 17 2.69 -16.55 18.94
C LEU A 17 3.23 -16.84 17.53
N ALA A 18 3.73 -15.82 16.84
CA ALA A 18 4.33 -15.97 15.52
C ALA A 18 5.53 -16.93 15.56
N ALA A 19 6.42 -16.80 16.56
CA ALA A 19 7.54 -17.72 16.75
C ALA A 19 7.07 -19.17 17.00
N LEU A 20 6.00 -19.37 17.77
CA LEU A 20 5.42 -20.70 17.98
C LEU A 20 4.83 -21.29 16.69
N VAL A 21 4.10 -20.50 15.91
CA VAL A 21 3.55 -20.95 14.61
C VAL A 21 4.68 -21.36 13.66
N ILE A 22 5.75 -20.57 13.59
CA ILE A 22 6.93 -20.88 12.77
C ILE A 22 7.61 -22.17 13.27
N HIS A 23 7.65 -22.42 14.58
CA HIS A 23 8.14 -23.67 15.15
C HIS A 23 7.33 -24.88 14.65
N PHE A 24 6.00 -24.78 14.58
CA PHE A 24 5.17 -25.88 14.05
C PHE A 24 5.43 -26.19 12.57
N VAL A 25 5.88 -25.21 11.79
CA VAL A 25 6.17 -25.40 10.35
C VAL A 25 7.58 -25.94 10.13
N TRP A 26 8.57 -25.51 10.92
CA TRP A 26 9.99 -25.82 10.71
C TRP A 26 10.62 -26.77 11.76
N GLU A 27 9.86 -27.22 12.76
CA GLU A 27 10.30 -28.06 13.90
C GLU A 27 11.56 -27.56 14.65
N ALA A 28 11.86 -26.27 14.53
CA ALA A 28 13.07 -25.68 15.04
C ALA A 28 12.98 -25.46 16.56
N LYS A 29 13.56 -26.38 17.36
CA LYS A 29 13.50 -26.38 18.84
C LYS A 29 13.96 -25.08 19.50
N TRP A 30 14.85 -24.31 18.86
CA TRP A 30 15.34 -23.04 19.39
C TRP A 30 14.28 -21.94 19.43
N LEU A 31 13.27 -21.99 18.56
CA LEU A 31 12.17 -20.99 18.55
C LEU A 31 11.29 -21.09 19.79
N VAL A 32 11.12 -22.29 20.35
CA VAL A 32 10.31 -22.50 21.55
C VAL A 32 10.94 -21.80 22.76
N TRP A 33 12.27 -21.93 22.92
CA TRP A 33 13.00 -21.23 23.97
C TRP A 33 12.94 -19.71 23.81
N LEU A 34 12.99 -19.23 22.56
CA LEU A 34 12.88 -17.81 22.25
C LEU A 34 11.48 -17.27 22.55
N ALA A 35 10.42 -18.00 22.18
CA ALA A 35 9.03 -17.66 22.48
C ALA A 35 8.74 -17.67 23.99
N ALA A 36 9.24 -18.67 24.72
CA ALA A 36 9.14 -18.73 26.17
C ALA A 36 9.85 -17.55 26.84
N GLY A 37 11.05 -17.19 26.36
CA GLY A 37 11.78 -16.01 26.82
C GLY A 37 11.00 -14.71 26.59
N LEU A 38 10.41 -14.53 25.40
CA LEU A 38 9.56 -13.37 25.10
C LEU A 38 8.33 -13.29 26.00
N LEU A 39 7.65 -14.42 26.26
CA LEU A 39 6.49 -14.46 27.16
C LEU A 39 6.87 -14.10 28.60
N VAL A 40 7.98 -14.62 29.12
CA VAL A 40 8.47 -14.26 30.46
C VAL A 40 8.82 -12.77 30.53
N LEU A 41 9.41 -12.21 29.46
CA LEU A 41 9.69 -10.78 29.34
C LEU A 41 8.41 -9.93 29.24
N ALA A 42 7.31 -10.47 28.73
CA ALA A 42 6.02 -9.78 28.66
C ALA A 42 5.33 -9.70 30.04
N LEU A 43 5.54 -10.68 30.93
CA LEU A 43 4.92 -10.71 32.26
C LEU A 43 5.38 -9.58 33.19
N LYS A 44 6.63 -9.11 33.03
CA LYS A 44 7.16 -8.00 33.84
C LYS A 44 7.45 -6.78 32.99
N PRO A 45 7.13 -5.58 33.48
CA PRO A 45 7.51 -4.34 32.82
C PRO A 45 9.03 -4.16 32.90
N ASN A 46 9.72 -4.52 31.82
CA ASN A 46 11.17 -4.43 31.69
C ASN A 46 11.54 -3.43 30.57
N PRO A 47 12.55 -2.55 30.74
CA PRO A 47 13.05 -1.70 29.66
C PRO A 47 13.42 -2.47 28.39
N LEU A 48 13.83 -3.74 28.48
CA LEU A 48 14.11 -4.60 27.33
C LEU A 48 12.86 -4.88 26.48
N ALA A 49 11.72 -5.16 27.13
CA ALA A 49 10.44 -5.39 26.46
C ALA A 49 10.01 -4.15 25.65
N ASN A 50 10.19 -2.96 26.22
CA ASN A 50 9.91 -1.70 25.53
C ASN A 50 10.82 -1.48 24.32
N LEU A 51 12.10 -1.85 24.43
CA LEU A 51 13.06 -1.69 23.34
C LEU A 51 12.71 -2.62 22.17
N ILE A 52 12.39 -3.88 22.46
CA ILE A 52 11.99 -4.87 21.44
C ILE A 52 10.69 -4.44 20.76
N ALA A 53 9.65 -4.11 21.55
CA ALA A 53 8.37 -3.66 21.00
C ALA A 53 8.54 -2.37 20.19
N GLY A 54 9.35 -1.42 20.66
CA GLY A 54 9.64 -0.18 19.95
C GLY A 54 10.38 -0.41 18.62
N LEU A 55 11.35 -1.33 18.60
CA LEU A 55 12.04 -1.71 17.35
C LEU A 55 11.07 -2.36 16.37
N TRP A 56 10.24 -3.28 16.87
CA TRP A 56 9.25 -3.97 16.06
C TRP A 56 8.22 -3.00 15.45
N LEU A 57 7.70 -2.06 16.25
CA LEU A 57 6.76 -1.07 15.78
C LEU A 57 7.37 -0.15 14.72
N LYS A 58 8.62 0.29 14.89
CA LYS A 58 9.34 1.06 13.85
C LYS A 58 9.52 0.26 12.56
N LEU A 59 9.84 -1.02 12.66
CA LEU A 59 9.95 -1.91 11.50
C LEU A 59 8.59 -2.05 10.80
N SER A 60 7.53 -2.29 11.57
CA SER A 60 6.15 -2.37 11.09
C SER A 60 5.72 -1.09 10.37
N GLU A 61 6.04 0.08 10.90
CA GLU A 61 5.73 1.36 10.26
C GLU A 61 6.43 1.51 8.91
N HIS A 62 7.71 1.12 8.84
CA HIS A 62 8.45 1.13 7.59
C HIS A 62 7.85 0.16 6.55
N ILE A 63 7.50 -1.06 6.98
CA ILE A 63 6.84 -2.05 6.13
C ILE A 63 5.47 -1.54 5.68
N GLY A 64 4.67 -0.93 6.56
CA GLY A 64 3.36 -0.37 6.24
C GLY A 64 3.44 0.72 5.18
N ASN A 65 4.42 1.62 5.30
CA ASN A 65 4.67 2.67 4.31
C ASN A 65 5.08 2.10 2.94
N PHE A 66 5.88 1.02 2.94
CA PHE A 66 6.23 0.32 1.72
C PHE A 66 5.01 -0.39 1.11
N MET A 67 4.23 -1.08 1.93
CA MET A 67 3.03 -1.82 1.50
C MET A 67 1.97 -0.91 0.89
N SER A 68 1.79 0.31 1.41
CA SER A 68 0.86 1.27 0.80
C SER A 68 1.20 1.56 -0.67
N LYS A 69 2.49 1.75 -0.98
CA LYS A 69 2.97 1.94 -2.36
C LYS A 69 2.82 0.67 -3.20
N VAL A 70 3.10 -0.49 -2.61
CA VAL A 70 2.95 -1.79 -3.28
C VAL A 70 1.49 -2.04 -3.65
N ILE A 71 0.55 -1.84 -2.73
CA ILE A 71 -0.89 -2.02 -2.97
C ILE A 71 -1.36 -1.08 -4.08
N LEU A 72 -0.98 0.21 -4.02
CA LEU A 72 -1.33 1.16 -5.07
C LEU A 72 -0.80 0.75 -6.44
N SER A 73 0.46 0.31 -6.48
CA SER A 73 1.10 -0.18 -7.71
C SER A 73 0.40 -1.43 -8.23
N LEU A 74 0.07 -2.36 -7.34
CA LEU A 74 -0.64 -3.59 -7.67
C LEU A 74 -2.03 -3.28 -8.24
N VAL A 75 -2.80 -2.40 -7.60
CA VAL A 75 -4.10 -1.94 -8.10
C VAL A 75 -3.96 -1.29 -9.47
N PHE A 76 -2.93 -0.46 -9.67
CA PHE A 76 -2.68 0.16 -10.96
C PHE A 76 -2.38 -0.86 -12.06
N PHE A 77 -1.49 -1.82 -11.81
CA PHE A 77 -1.10 -2.81 -12.81
C PHE A 77 -2.17 -3.89 -13.04
N LEU A 78 -2.90 -4.30 -12.00
CA LEU A 78 -3.85 -5.40 -12.07
C LEU A 78 -5.26 -4.96 -12.46
N LEU A 79 -5.65 -3.72 -12.16
CA LEU A 79 -6.99 -3.19 -12.48
C LEU A 79 -6.93 -2.09 -13.53
N LEU A 80 -6.24 -0.98 -13.25
CA LEU A 80 -6.27 0.21 -14.13
C LEU A 80 -5.61 -0.06 -15.49
N THR A 81 -4.47 -0.76 -15.51
CA THR A 81 -3.72 -1.04 -16.74
C THR A 81 -4.49 -1.93 -17.72
N PRO A 82 -5.04 -3.10 -17.31
CA PRO A 82 -5.85 -3.90 -18.23
C PRO A 82 -7.16 -3.22 -18.59
N LEU A 83 -7.77 -2.45 -17.68
CA LEU A 83 -8.97 -1.68 -17.99
C LEU A 83 -8.71 -0.60 -19.04
N ALA A 84 -7.59 0.13 -18.94
CA ALA A 84 -7.18 1.12 -19.93
C ALA A 84 -6.83 0.46 -21.28
N ALA A 85 -6.17 -0.70 -21.25
CA ALA A 85 -5.89 -1.49 -22.46
C ALA A 85 -7.19 -1.95 -23.14
N LEU A 86 -8.17 -2.40 -22.35
CA LEU A 86 -9.48 -2.81 -22.84
C LEU A 86 -10.24 -1.63 -23.43
N TYR A 87 -10.27 -0.49 -22.72
CA TYR A 87 -10.85 0.76 -23.22
C TYR A 87 -10.21 1.18 -24.55
N ARG A 88 -8.88 1.10 -24.66
CA ARG A 88 -8.15 1.42 -25.90
C ARG A 88 -8.50 0.47 -27.04
N LEU A 89 -8.73 -0.81 -26.77
CA LEU A 89 -9.14 -1.78 -27.78
C LEU A 89 -10.55 -1.48 -28.32
N PHE A 90 -11.48 -1.10 -27.45
CA PHE A 90 -12.85 -0.77 -27.85
C PHE A 90 -13.00 0.65 -28.44
N ASN A 91 -12.16 1.61 -28.03
CA ASN A 91 -12.24 3.02 -28.42
C ASN A 91 -11.05 3.46 -29.30
N HIS A 92 -10.81 2.69 -30.36
CA HIS A 92 -9.68 2.85 -31.28
C HIS A 92 -9.63 4.22 -31.99
N GLU A 93 -10.78 4.81 -32.31
CA GLU A 93 -10.90 6.11 -32.99
C GLU A 93 -10.33 7.28 -32.14
N MET A 94 -10.64 7.33 -30.83
CA MET A 94 -10.14 8.39 -29.93
C MET A 94 -8.65 8.25 -29.61
N THR A 95 -8.13 7.02 -29.59
CA THR A 95 -6.71 6.78 -29.23
C THR A 95 -5.73 7.02 -30.37
N LYS A 96 -6.19 7.01 -31.63
CA LYS A 96 -5.38 7.41 -32.79
C LYS A 96 -4.94 8.87 -32.73
N SER A 97 -5.81 9.78 -32.31
CA SER A 97 -5.53 11.22 -32.21
C SER A 97 -4.35 11.55 -31.28
N PHE A 98 -4.11 10.77 -30.23
CA PHE A 98 -2.98 10.98 -29.31
C PHE A 98 -1.63 10.52 -29.89
N PHE A 99 -1.64 9.57 -30.82
CA PHE A 99 -0.43 9.04 -31.46
C PHE A 99 -0.11 9.70 -32.80
N ASP A 100 -1.06 10.46 -33.34
CA ASP A 100 -0.87 11.20 -34.57
C ASP A 100 0.05 12.42 -34.32
N ARG A 101 1.34 12.24 -34.60
CA ARG A 101 2.37 13.31 -34.49
C ARG A 101 2.35 14.26 -35.70
N THR A 102 1.40 14.09 -36.61
CA THR A 102 1.36 14.80 -37.89
C THR A 102 0.65 16.17 -37.77
N SER A 103 -0.04 16.43 -36.67
CA SER A 103 -0.69 17.72 -36.39
C SER A 103 0.24 18.68 -35.64
N THR A 104 0.54 19.83 -36.25
CA THR A 104 1.32 20.93 -35.67
C THR A 104 0.59 21.69 -34.55
N THR A 105 -0.71 21.42 -34.35
CA THR A 105 -1.59 22.13 -33.41
C THR A 105 -2.73 21.23 -32.95
N THR A 106 -3.05 21.25 -31.65
CA THR A 106 -4.23 20.63 -31.03
C THR A 106 -5.49 21.49 -31.14
N PHE A 107 -5.37 22.72 -31.64
CA PHE A 107 -6.52 23.58 -31.89
C PHE A 107 -7.24 23.09 -33.15
N HIS A 108 -8.46 22.59 -32.95
CA HIS A 108 -9.41 22.42 -34.05
C HIS A 108 -9.91 23.80 -34.48
N ALA A 109 -10.05 24.04 -35.78
CA ALA A 109 -10.60 25.28 -36.28
C ALA A 109 -11.99 25.51 -35.67
N ALA A 110 -12.09 26.49 -34.78
CA ALA A 110 -13.35 26.86 -34.17
C ALA A 110 -14.31 27.34 -35.28
N ARG A 111 -15.56 26.87 -35.23
CA ARG A 111 -16.62 27.40 -36.08
C ARG A 111 -16.76 28.90 -35.80
N VAL A 112 -16.90 29.72 -36.85
CA VAL A 112 -17.19 31.15 -36.69
C VAL A 112 -18.52 31.29 -35.92
N PRO A 113 -18.55 31.97 -34.75
CA PRO A 113 -19.76 32.07 -33.94
C PRO A 113 -20.90 32.73 -34.71
N GLY A 114 -22.05 32.07 -34.73
CA GLY A 114 -23.27 32.61 -35.32
C GLY A 114 -23.97 33.57 -34.37
N LYS A 115 -24.90 34.39 -34.88
CA LYS A 115 -25.73 35.27 -34.03
C LYS A 115 -26.55 34.50 -32.98
N GLU A 116 -26.77 33.21 -33.20
CA GLU A 116 -27.51 32.31 -32.31
C GLU A 116 -26.71 31.92 -31.07
N ASP A 117 -25.37 31.87 -31.15
CA ASP A 117 -24.49 31.51 -30.04
C ASP A 117 -24.43 32.61 -28.96
N PHE A 118 -24.77 33.85 -29.34
CA PHE A 118 -24.84 35.00 -28.43
C PHE A 118 -26.15 35.08 -27.64
N LYS A 119 -27.14 34.21 -27.92
CA LYS A 119 -28.44 34.27 -27.22
C LYS A 119 -28.39 33.73 -25.79
N ASN A 120 -27.49 32.81 -25.46
CA ASN A 120 -27.29 32.29 -24.11
C ASN A 120 -25.78 32.09 -23.86
N PRO A 121 -25.08 33.12 -23.36
CA PRO A 121 -23.62 33.07 -23.16
C PRO A 121 -23.18 32.28 -21.90
N TRP A 122 -24.09 31.57 -21.22
CA TRP A 122 -23.85 30.81 -19.99
C TRP A 122 -24.19 29.33 -20.15
#